data_AF-A0A9N9VM51-F1
#
_entry.id   AF-A0A9N9VM51-F1
#
_cell.length_a   1.000
_cell.length_b   1.000
_cell.length_c   1.000
_cell.angle_alpha   90.00
_cell.angle_beta   90.00
_cell.angle_gamma   90.00
#
_symmetry.space_group_name_H-M   'P 1'
#
loop_
_entity.id
_entity.type
_entity.pdbx_description
1 polymer ?
#
loop_
_entity_poly.entity_id
_entity_poly.type
_entity_poly.pdbx_seq_one_letter_code
_entity_poly.pdbx_strand_id
1 'polypeptide(L)'
;MNSTTAIVGSSSPARPSSSEFEVGMEDIDEDEYDARRSKPEEVTVQLAMSFLHSSLYLCLLQGFNELTEVRVRVERKRAEMYGNGIDHVTAEDDGGICRMKRQALGWSLEHPYLALLEAKRAFKHVHIDNATGEIHPIVSNDTLAQCLGEAVITWKATRQLVGQDVFLIAAANTFLRFIHFRFGSHYADYIDAVDSSTQEGLLKDIGKDTYVHMESSKWFNLQSSGGRRIALCHVLALLRWHDAQHQLSEMVDDSIASDSDFSME
;
A
#
# COMPACT_ATOMS: atom_id res chain seq x y z
N MET A 1 -17.57 61.80 32.97
CA MET A 1 -17.43 61.43 34.40
C MET A 1 -18.75 60.83 34.89
N ASN A 2 -18.88 59.51 35.00
CA ASN A 2 -19.16 58.76 36.24
C ASN A 2 -19.28 57.26 35.92
N SER A 3 -19.04 56.44 36.93
CA SER A 3 -18.59 55.04 36.84
C SER A 3 -19.69 53.98 37.06
N THR A 4 -19.33 52.76 36.64
CA THR A 4 -19.71 51.43 37.18
C THR A 4 -21.02 50.77 36.74
N THR A 5 -20.89 49.70 35.95
CA THR A 5 -21.44 48.37 36.29
C THR A 5 -20.65 47.30 35.53
N ALA A 6 -20.13 46.34 36.28
CA ALA A 6 -19.43 45.17 35.79
C ALA A 6 -20.44 44.14 35.26
N ILE A 7 -20.16 43.54 34.10
CA ILE A 7 -20.77 42.26 33.69
C ILE A 7 -19.65 41.35 33.19
N VAL A 8 -19.41 40.29 33.97
CA VAL A 8 -18.65 39.10 33.59
C VAL A 8 -19.59 38.19 32.81
N GLY A 9 -19.14 37.68 31.66
CA GLY A 9 -19.91 36.69 30.88
C GLY A 9 -19.27 36.37 29.54
N SER A 10 -18.33 35.44 29.55
CA SER A 10 -17.74 34.77 28.37
C SER A 10 -18.80 33.99 27.57
N SER A 11 -18.67 33.94 26.22
CA SER A 11 -18.75 32.71 25.40
C SER A 11 -18.76 33.02 23.88
N SER A 12 -17.82 32.44 23.15
CA SER A 12 -17.87 32.10 21.72
C SER A 12 -16.93 30.90 21.50
N PRO A 13 -17.07 30.04 20.48
CA PRO A 13 -18.17 29.86 19.52
C PRO A 13 -18.73 28.41 19.51
N ALA A 14 -19.77 28.20 18.69
CA ALA A 14 -20.46 26.94 18.45
C ALA A 14 -19.50 25.77 18.13
N ARG A 15 -19.75 24.62 18.78
CA ARG A 15 -19.17 23.32 18.42
C ARG A 15 -19.50 22.97 16.96
N PRO A 16 -18.57 22.41 16.17
CA PRO A 16 -18.90 21.79 14.90
C PRO A 16 -19.73 20.51 15.16
N SER A 17 -20.75 20.32 14.33
CA SER A 17 -21.65 19.16 14.35
C SER A 17 -20.85 17.86 14.19
N SER A 18 -20.90 16.99 15.20
CA SER A 18 -20.41 15.62 15.12
C SER A 18 -21.33 14.79 14.22
N SER A 19 -20.75 14.02 13.32
CA SER A 19 -21.46 13.11 12.42
C SER A 19 -22.02 11.92 13.20
N GLU A 20 -23.19 11.40 12.83
CA GLU A 20 -23.80 10.17 13.39
C GLU A 20 -22.91 8.92 13.19
N PHE A 21 -21.88 9.01 12.35
CA PHE A 21 -20.89 7.96 12.10
C PHE A 21 -19.57 8.14 12.87
N GLU A 22 -19.50 9.13 13.77
CA GLU A 22 -18.33 9.40 14.59
C GLU A 22 -18.42 8.57 15.88
N VAL A 23 -17.77 7.40 15.90
CA VAL A 23 -17.57 6.64 17.13
C VAL A 23 -16.63 7.48 18.00
N GLY A 24 -17.15 7.99 19.11
CA GLY A 24 -16.35 8.72 20.10
C GLY A 24 -15.18 7.86 20.56
N MET A 25 -13.98 8.42 20.55
CA MET A 25 -12.80 7.81 21.19
C MET A 25 -12.90 7.97 22.72
N GLU A 26 -13.94 7.41 23.32
CA GLU A 26 -13.93 7.14 24.76
C GLU A 26 -13.04 5.92 25.00
N ASP A 27 -12.34 5.93 26.15
CA ASP A 27 -11.35 4.93 26.56
C ASP A 27 -11.82 3.51 26.20
N ILE A 28 -11.08 2.87 25.29
CA ILE A 28 -11.32 1.50 24.89
C ILE A 28 -11.08 0.63 26.12
N ASP A 29 -12.16 0.05 26.66
CA ASP A 29 -12.07 -0.84 27.80
C ASP A 29 -11.24 -2.09 27.43
N GLU A 30 -10.69 -2.76 28.45
CA GLU A 30 -9.88 -3.97 28.25
C GLU A 30 -10.68 -5.07 27.52
N ASP A 31 -12.00 -5.09 27.69
CA ASP A 31 -12.92 -6.05 27.07
C ASP A 31 -13.05 -5.82 25.54
N GLU A 32 -13.10 -4.57 25.09
CA GLU A 32 -13.13 -4.17 23.68
C GLU A 32 -11.77 -4.39 23.03
N TYR A 33 -10.67 -4.23 23.78
CA TYR A 33 -9.33 -4.61 23.33
C TYR A 33 -9.22 -6.13 23.09
N ASP A 34 -9.69 -6.95 24.03
CA ASP A 34 -9.70 -8.40 23.87
C ASP A 34 -10.65 -8.86 22.76
N ALA A 35 -11.81 -8.22 22.62
CA ALA A 35 -12.73 -8.45 21.51
C ALA A 35 -12.05 -8.16 20.17
N ARG A 36 -11.30 -7.05 20.05
CA ARG A 36 -10.53 -6.70 18.84
C ARG A 36 -9.42 -7.71 18.55
N ARG A 37 -8.74 -8.22 19.58
CA ARG A 37 -7.70 -9.24 19.46
C ARG A 37 -8.24 -10.59 18.96
N SER A 38 -9.49 -10.90 19.28
CA SER A 38 -10.15 -12.14 18.88
C SER A 38 -10.60 -12.16 17.41
N LYS A 39 -10.66 -11.01 16.74
CA LYS A 39 -11.17 -10.93 15.36
C LYS A 39 -10.30 -11.73 14.38
N PRO A 40 -10.93 -12.53 13.50
CA PRO A 40 -10.22 -13.23 12.43
C PRO A 40 -9.56 -12.25 11.46
N GLU A 41 -8.45 -12.67 10.85
CA GLU A 41 -7.75 -11.93 9.79
C GLU A 41 -8.65 -11.59 8.61
N GLU A 42 -9.54 -12.52 8.23
CA GLU A 42 -10.53 -12.34 7.17
C GLU A 42 -11.41 -11.10 7.38
N VAL A 43 -11.71 -10.73 8.63
CA VAL A 43 -12.48 -9.51 8.92
C VAL A 43 -11.65 -8.26 8.63
N THR A 44 -10.34 -8.29 8.91
CA THR A 44 -9.39 -7.24 8.51
C THR A 44 -9.33 -7.12 6.99
N VAL A 45 -9.20 -8.24 6.27
CA VAL A 45 -9.19 -8.27 4.80
C VAL A 45 -10.47 -7.63 4.25
N GLN A 46 -11.64 -8.05 4.73
CA GLN A 46 -12.93 -7.51 4.28
C GLN A 46 -13.08 -6.01 4.55
N LEU A 47 -12.61 -5.52 5.71
CA LEU A 47 -12.61 -4.09 6.01
C LEU A 47 -11.71 -3.33 5.04
N ALA A 48 -10.48 -3.80 4.81
CA ALA A 48 -9.54 -3.18 3.89
C ALA A 48 -10.10 -3.17 2.45
N MET A 49 -10.63 -4.31 1.98
CA MET A 49 -11.26 -4.41 0.66
C MET A 49 -12.47 -3.48 0.53
N SER A 50 -13.32 -3.38 1.54
CA SER A 50 -14.48 -2.48 1.52
C SER A 50 -14.07 -1.02 1.46
N PHE A 51 -13.02 -0.65 2.19
CA PHE A 51 -12.44 0.68 2.13
C PHE A 51 -11.85 0.98 0.74
N LEU A 52 -11.08 0.05 0.17
CA LEU A 52 -10.51 0.21 -1.16
C LEU A 52 -11.59 0.26 -2.24
N HIS A 53 -12.63 -0.57 -2.15
CA HIS A 53 -13.76 -0.55 -3.09
C HIS A 53 -14.45 0.80 -3.06
N SER A 54 -14.74 1.31 -1.86
CA SER A 54 -15.35 2.63 -1.69
C SER A 54 -14.44 3.72 -2.27
N SER A 55 -13.13 3.63 -2.04
CA SER A 55 -12.13 4.58 -2.52
C SER A 55 -12.06 4.60 -4.05
N LEU A 56 -11.98 3.44 -4.70
CA LEU A 56 -11.77 3.30 -6.14
C LEU A 56 -13.06 3.46 -6.95
N TYR A 57 -14.21 3.09 -6.39
CA TYR A 57 -15.49 3.14 -7.10
C TYR A 57 -16.27 4.43 -6.86
N LEU A 58 -16.23 4.99 -5.65
CA LEU A 58 -17.04 6.17 -5.30
C LEU A 58 -16.25 7.48 -5.36
N CYS A 59 -14.93 7.44 -5.08
CA CYS A 59 -14.12 8.66 -4.97
C CYS A 59 -13.26 8.94 -6.21
N LEU A 60 -13.07 7.96 -7.10
CA LEU A 60 -12.21 8.10 -8.27
C LEU A 60 -13.04 8.12 -9.56
N LEU A 61 -12.99 9.24 -10.27
CA LEU A 61 -13.43 9.30 -11.66
C LEU A 61 -12.33 8.73 -12.53
N GLN A 62 -12.52 7.50 -12.99
CA GLN A 62 -11.65 6.83 -13.95
C GLN A 62 -12.11 7.23 -15.36
N GLY A 63 -11.18 7.42 -16.31
CA GLY A 63 -11.44 8.18 -17.53
C GLY A 63 -12.63 7.66 -18.36
N PHE A 64 -13.43 8.60 -18.88
CA PHE A 64 -14.68 8.33 -19.62
C PHE A 64 -14.51 7.52 -20.93
N ASN A 65 -13.28 7.44 -21.45
CA ASN A 65 -12.95 6.76 -22.72
C ASN A 65 -11.98 5.59 -22.54
N GLU A 66 -11.69 5.19 -21.31
CA GLU A 66 -10.60 4.27 -21.04
C GLU A 66 -11.05 2.83 -21.24
N LEU A 67 -10.32 2.13 -22.11
CA LEU A 67 -10.32 0.68 -22.18
C LEU A 67 -9.65 0.07 -20.94
N THR A 68 -9.44 0.83 -19.86
CA THR A 68 -8.76 0.41 -18.64
C THR A 68 -9.52 0.89 -17.41
N GLU A 69 -9.45 0.13 -16.33
CA GLU A 69 -10.06 0.46 -15.05
C GLU A 69 -9.22 -0.12 -13.91
N VAL A 70 -8.89 0.72 -12.94
CA VAL A 70 -8.30 0.33 -11.66
C VAL A 70 -9.41 -0.25 -10.77
N ARG A 71 -9.19 -1.46 -10.27
CA ARG A 71 -10.13 -2.17 -9.39
C ARG A 71 -9.46 -2.70 -8.15
N VAL A 72 -10.28 -2.97 -7.14
CA VAL A 72 -9.90 -3.89 -6.07
C VAL A 72 -9.82 -5.28 -6.66
N ARG A 73 -8.69 -5.97 -6.40
CA ARG A 73 -8.50 -7.38 -6.68
C ARG A 73 -8.85 -8.17 -5.42
N VAL A 74 -9.92 -8.95 -5.50
CA VAL A 74 -10.36 -9.83 -4.42
C VAL A 74 -9.64 -11.18 -4.49
N GLU A 75 -9.22 -11.59 -5.69
CA GLU A 75 -8.53 -12.85 -5.90
C GLU A 75 -7.13 -12.81 -5.31
N ARG A 76 -6.84 -13.70 -4.35
CA ARG A 76 -5.49 -13.97 -3.88
C ARG A 76 -4.61 -14.44 -5.03
N LYS A 77 -3.36 -13.97 -5.05
CA LYS A 77 -2.36 -14.38 -6.04
C LYS A 77 -1.17 -15.02 -5.35
N ARG A 78 -0.89 -16.26 -5.73
CA ARG A 78 0.34 -16.94 -5.37
C ARG A 78 1.45 -16.58 -6.33
N ALA A 79 2.56 -16.11 -5.80
CA ALA A 79 3.82 -15.93 -6.50
C ALA A 79 4.81 -17.00 -6.03
N GLU A 80 5.64 -17.48 -6.95
CA GLU A 80 6.63 -18.51 -6.67
C GLU A 80 7.99 -18.03 -7.13
N MET A 81 9.00 -18.29 -6.31
CA MET A 81 10.39 -17.95 -6.59
C MET A 81 11.26 -19.20 -6.51
N TYR A 82 12.13 -19.33 -7.50
CA TYR A 82 13.29 -20.23 -7.47
C TYR A 82 14.56 -19.39 -7.34
N GLY A 83 15.47 -19.83 -6.50
CA GLY A 83 16.76 -19.18 -6.31
C GLY A 83 17.87 -20.20 -6.16
N ASN A 84 19.10 -19.77 -6.42
CA ASN A 84 20.25 -20.62 -6.20
C ASN A 84 20.41 -20.92 -4.70
N GLY A 85 20.37 -22.19 -4.31
CA GLY A 85 20.41 -22.62 -2.91
C GLY A 85 19.16 -22.28 -2.09
N ILE A 86 18.11 -21.73 -2.71
CA ILE A 86 16.82 -21.46 -2.09
C ILE A 86 15.83 -22.51 -2.61
N ASP A 87 15.39 -23.39 -1.72
CA ASP A 87 14.27 -24.30 -2.00
C ASP A 87 13.03 -23.50 -2.41
N HIS A 88 12.13 -24.10 -3.18
CA HIS A 88 10.89 -23.47 -3.65
C HIS A 88 10.20 -22.62 -2.56
N VAL A 89 10.20 -21.30 -2.73
CA VAL A 89 9.51 -20.37 -1.83
C VAL A 89 8.29 -19.80 -2.53
N THR A 90 7.19 -19.74 -1.81
CA THR A 90 5.96 -19.15 -2.32
C THR A 90 5.42 -18.11 -1.38
N ALA A 91 4.85 -17.06 -1.95
CA ALA A 91 4.09 -16.03 -1.26
C ALA A 91 2.67 -16.00 -1.83
N GLU A 92 1.68 -15.73 -1.00
CA GLU A 92 0.30 -15.51 -1.43
C GLU A 92 -0.21 -14.24 -0.77
N ASP A 93 -0.70 -13.31 -1.57
CA ASP A 93 -1.29 -12.07 -1.05
C ASP A 93 -2.77 -12.24 -0.67
N ASP A 94 -3.31 -11.28 0.09
CA ASP A 94 -4.73 -11.20 0.42
C ASP A 94 -5.56 -10.44 -0.63
N GLY A 95 -5.01 -10.23 -1.83
CA GLY A 95 -5.59 -9.42 -2.90
C GLY A 95 -4.85 -8.10 -3.12
N GLY A 96 -5.59 -7.01 -3.39
CA GLY A 96 -5.01 -5.67 -3.48
C GLY A 96 -5.67 -4.78 -4.52
N ILE A 97 -4.85 -4.02 -5.26
CA ILE A 97 -5.29 -3.12 -6.33
C ILE A 97 -4.70 -3.61 -7.65
N CYS A 98 -5.53 -3.70 -8.68
CA CYS A 98 -5.15 -4.13 -10.02
C CYS A 98 -5.63 -3.15 -11.09
N ARG A 99 -5.06 -3.28 -12.30
CA ARG A 99 -5.58 -2.67 -13.52
C ARG A 99 -6.24 -3.74 -14.38
N MET A 100 -7.46 -3.45 -14.80
CA MET A 100 -8.23 -4.23 -15.75
C MET A 100 -8.23 -3.52 -17.10
N LYS A 101 -8.31 -4.29 -18.18
CA LYS A 101 -8.48 -3.82 -19.54
C LYS A 101 -9.77 -4.35 -20.14
N ARG A 102 -10.53 -3.48 -20.78
CA ARG A 102 -11.74 -3.81 -21.53
C ARG A 102 -11.35 -4.44 -22.86
N GLN A 103 -11.86 -5.65 -23.08
CA GLN A 103 -11.78 -6.40 -24.32
C GLN A 103 -13.18 -6.54 -24.92
N ALA A 104 -13.26 -7.09 -26.14
CA ALA A 104 -14.54 -7.29 -26.84
C ALA A 104 -15.54 -8.15 -26.05
N LEU A 105 -15.05 -9.12 -25.27
CA LEU A 105 -15.88 -10.10 -24.53
C LEU A 105 -16.01 -9.79 -23.03
N GLY A 106 -15.45 -8.68 -22.53
CA GLY A 106 -15.51 -8.34 -21.12
C GLY A 106 -14.25 -7.65 -20.61
N TRP A 107 -13.93 -7.86 -19.33
CA TRP A 107 -12.74 -7.30 -18.69
C TRP A 107 -11.69 -8.39 -18.49
N SER A 108 -10.44 -8.08 -18.80
CA SER A 108 -9.27 -8.92 -18.54
C SER A 108 -8.32 -8.24 -17.58
N LEU A 109 -7.59 -9.00 -16.76
CA LEU A 109 -6.54 -8.48 -15.91
C LEU A 109 -5.34 -8.03 -16.76
N GLU A 110 -5.00 -6.75 -16.71
CA GLU A 110 -3.82 -6.19 -17.40
C GLU A 110 -2.62 -6.13 -16.47
N HIS A 111 -2.81 -5.62 -15.25
CA HIS A 111 -1.75 -5.55 -14.25
C HIS A 111 -2.28 -6.01 -12.88
N PRO A 112 -1.78 -7.14 -12.31
CA PRO A 112 -2.31 -7.66 -11.04
C PRO A 112 -1.87 -6.91 -9.78
N TYR A 113 -0.83 -6.06 -9.89
CA TYR A 113 0.02 -5.66 -8.77
C TYR A 113 0.26 -4.15 -8.73
N LEU A 114 -0.79 -3.34 -8.87
CA LEU A 114 -0.67 -1.90 -8.59
C LEU A 114 -0.40 -1.67 -7.09
N ALA A 115 -1.02 -2.49 -6.24
CA ALA A 115 -0.67 -2.65 -4.84
C ALA A 115 -1.04 -4.06 -4.37
N LEU A 116 -0.20 -4.66 -3.53
CA LEU A 116 -0.52 -5.86 -2.76
C LEU A 116 -1.34 -5.48 -1.53
N LEU A 117 -2.23 -6.37 -1.08
CA LEU A 117 -2.82 -6.29 0.25
C LEU A 117 -2.27 -7.46 1.07
N GLU A 118 -1.77 -7.14 2.27
CA GLU A 118 -1.39 -8.14 3.25
C GLU A 118 -2.09 -7.81 4.57
N ALA A 119 -3.01 -8.67 5.00
CA ALA A 119 -3.71 -8.49 6.25
C ALA A 119 -3.07 -9.33 7.36
N LYS A 120 -3.14 -8.81 8.57
CA LYS A 120 -2.76 -9.54 9.77
C LYS A 120 -3.89 -9.52 10.77
N ARG A 121 -3.96 -10.61 11.54
CA ARG A 121 -4.69 -10.60 12.81
C ARG A 121 -4.26 -9.41 13.66
N ALA A 122 -5.19 -8.93 14.48
CA ALA A 122 -4.96 -7.83 15.41
C ALA A 122 -3.64 -8.05 16.18
N PHE A 123 -2.77 -7.04 16.15
CA PHE A 123 -1.46 -7.12 16.77
C PHE A 123 -1.60 -7.40 18.27
N LYS A 124 -0.72 -8.25 18.80
CA LYS A 124 -0.68 -8.61 20.23
C LYS A 124 -0.38 -7.41 21.13
N HIS A 125 0.22 -6.36 20.57
CA HIS A 125 0.63 -5.15 21.26
C HIS A 125 0.21 -3.93 20.44
N VAL A 126 -0.42 -2.98 21.12
CA VAL A 126 -0.68 -1.64 20.62
C VAL A 126 0.07 -0.65 21.48
N HIS A 127 0.56 0.42 20.85
CA HIS A 127 1.13 1.56 21.52
C HIS A 127 0.07 2.65 21.63
N ILE A 128 -0.13 3.19 22.82
CA ILE A 128 -0.97 4.37 23.02
C ILE A 128 -0.02 5.56 23.12
N ASP A 129 -0.15 6.52 22.23
CA ASP A 129 0.56 7.78 22.32
C ASP A 129 -0.01 8.58 23.51
N ASN A 130 0.78 8.72 24.57
CA ASN A 130 0.37 9.40 25.80
C ASN A 130 0.01 10.88 25.59
N ALA A 131 0.47 11.52 24.51
CA ALA A 131 0.18 12.91 24.22
C ALA A 131 -1.13 13.11 23.45
N THR A 132 -1.48 12.15 22.58
CA THR A 132 -2.64 12.27 21.68
C THR A 132 -3.78 11.31 22.02
N GLY A 133 -3.52 10.29 22.85
CA GLY A 133 -4.42 9.17 23.08
C GLY A 133 -4.54 8.23 21.87
N GLU A 134 -3.80 8.47 20.78
CA GLU A 134 -3.92 7.66 19.57
C GLU A 134 -3.33 6.26 19.78
N ILE A 135 -4.10 5.26 19.38
CA ILE A 135 -3.66 3.86 19.41
C ILE A 135 -2.99 3.53 18.08
N HIS A 136 -1.79 2.98 18.16
CA HIS A 136 -1.02 2.51 17.01
C HIS A 136 -0.68 1.03 17.16
N PRO A 137 -0.86 0.21 16.12
CA PRO A 137 -0.38 -1.15 16.17
C PRO A 137 1.14 -1.22 16.20
N ILE A 138 1.70 -2.11 17.04
CA ILE A 138 3.13 -2.38 17.06
C ILE A 138 3.42 -3.50 16.08
N VAL A 139 4.24 -3.19 15.06
CA VAL A 139 4.65 -4.16 14.04
C VAL A 139 5.85 -4.96 14.55
N SER A 140 5.75 -6.28 14.58
CA SER A 140 6.90 -7.13 14.88
C SER A 140 7.87 -7.14 13.70
N ASN A 141 9.15 -7.39 13.98
CA ASN A 141 10.14 -7.65 12.93
C ASN A 141 9.71 -8.81 12.02
N ASP A 142 9.04 -9.82 12.57
CA ASP A 142 8.51 -10.95 11.79
C ASP A 142 7.45 -10.51 10.76
N THR A 143 6.58 -9.56 11.13
CA THR A 143 5.56 -9.04 10.21
C THR A 143 6.21 -8.23 9.08
N LEU A 144 7.21 -7.40 9.42
CA LEU A 144 7.96 -6.65 8.40
C LEU A 144 8.75 -7.59 7.48
N ALA A 145 9.36 -8.64 8.04
CA ALA A 145 10.07 -9.65 7.27
C ALA A 145 9.13 -10.40 6.32
N GLN A 146 7.90 -10.70 6.77
CA GLN A 146 6.88 -11.30 5.92
C GLN A 146 6.49 -10.36 4.75
N CYS A 147 6.14 -9.09 5.03
CA CYS A 147 5.81 -8.12 3.98
C CYS A 147 6.95 -7.96 2.98
N LEU A 148 8.21 -7.92 3.46
CA LEU A 148 9.38 -7.86 2.59
C LEU A 148 9.53 -9.13 1.75
N GLY A 149 9.34 -10.31 2.34
CA GLY A 149 9.39 -11.60 1.63
C GLY A 149 8.37 -11.68 0.50
N GLU A 150 7.13 -11.30 0.77
CA GLU A 150 6.07 -11.22 -0.24
C GLU A 150 6.40 -10.24 -1.36
N ALA A 151 6.92 -9.05 -1.01
CA ALA A 151 7.35 -8.07 -1.99
C ALA A 151 8.49 -8.60 -2.87
N VAL A 152 9.49 -9.25 -2.28
CA VAL A 152 10.65 -9.81 -3.01
C VAL A 152 10.22 -10.95 -3.94
N ILE A 153 9.40 -11.88 -3.46
CA ILE A 153 8.92 -13.02 -4.25
C ILE A 153 8.03 -12.54 -5.39
N THR A 154 7.09 -11.63 -5.11
CA THR A 154 6.22 -11.04 -6.13
C THR A 154 7.03 -10.27 -7.16
N TRP A 155 7.95 -9.42 -6.72
CA TRP A 155 8.84 -8.66 -7.60
C TRP A 155 9.64 -9.59 -8.50
N LYS A 156 10.28 -10.62 -7.95
CA LYS A 156 11.07 -11.56 -8.75
C LYS A 156 10.21 -12.31 -9.77
N ALA A 157 9.02 -12.77 -9.38
CA ALA A 157 8.10 -13.48 -10.26
C ALA A 157 7.52 -12.58 -11.37
N THR A 158 7.42 -11.26 -11.14
CA THR A 158 6.67 -10.34 -12.00
C THR A 158 7.46 -9.09 -12.40
N ARG A 159 8.79 -9.14 -12.33
CA ARG A 159 9.69 -7.99 -12.51
C ARG A 159 9.47 -7.18 -13.79
N GLN A 160 9.02 -7.84 -14.86
CA GLN A 160 8.71 -7.20 -16.14
C GLN A 160 7.46 -6.31 -16.07
N LEU A 161 6.55 -6.60 -15.14
CA LEU A 161 5.32 -5.84 -14.93
C LEU A 161 5.51 -4.74 -13.88
N VAL A 162 6.14 -5.06 -12.74
CA VAL A 162 6.27 -4.13 -11.60
C VAL A 162 7.51 -3.23 -11.67
N GLY A 163 8.44 -3.48 -12.59
CA GLY A 163 9.69 -2.72 -12.69
C GLY A 163 10.53 -2.87 -11.42
N GLN A 164 10.89 -1.75 -10.79
CA GLN A 164 11.68 -1.72 -9.54
C GLN A 164 10.82 -1.47 -8.30
N ASP A 165 9.50 -1.36 -8.44
CA ASP A 165 8.65 -0.82 -7.38
C ASP A 165 7.52 -1.78 -7.03
N VAL A 166 7.41 -2.14 -5.75
CA VAL A 166 6.28 -2.90 -5.22
C VAL A 166 5.63 -2.11 -4.10
N PHE A 167 4.34 -1.83 -4.27
CA PHE A 167 3.52 -1.24 -3.22
C PHE A 167 2.77 -2.33 -2.46
N LEU A 168 2.76 -2.23 -1.14
CA LEU A 168 2.05 -3.12 -0.24
C LEU A 168 1.20 -2.30 0.73
N ILE A 169 -0.06 -2.68 0.86
CA ILE A 169 -1.00 -2.16 1.84
C ILE A 169 -1.04 -3.19 2.96
N ALA A 170 -0.43 -2.85 4.10
CA ALA A 170 -0.51 -3.67 5.29
C ALA A 170 -1.77 -3.30 6.07
N ALA A 171 -2.59 -4.29 6.42
CA ALA A 171 -3.82 -4.10 7.17
C ALA A 171 -3.78 -4.87 8.48
N ALA A 172 -4.24 -4.26 9.57
CA ALA A 172 -4.39 -4.96 10.85
C ALA A 172 -5.55 -4.38 11.65
N ASN A 173 -6.54 -5.21 11.95
CA ASN A 173 -7.79 -4.79 12.59
C ASN A 173 -8.42 -3.62 11.82
N THR A 174 -8.44 -2.42 12.39
CA THR A 174 -8.99 -1.21 11.76
C THR A 174 -7.92 -0.28 11.17
N PHE A 175 -6.66 -0.70 11.17
CA PHE A 175 -5.54 0.12 10.76
C PHE A 175 -5.01 -0.28 9.38
N LEU A 176 -4.63 0.71 8.58
CA LEU A 176 -3.90 0.53 7.32
C LEU A 176 -2.54 1.23 7.37
N ARG A 177 -1.57 0.67 6.66
CA ARG A 177 -0.27 1.25 6.39
C ARG A 177 0.12 0.99 4.95
N PHE A 178 0.77 1.96 4.33
CA PHE A 178 1.26 1.85 2.97
C PHE A 178 2.77 1.71 3.01
N ILE A 179 3.29 0.73 2.28
CA ILE A 179 4.70 0.41 2.21
C ILE A 179 5.10 0.39 0.74
N HIS A 180 6.19 1.06 0.41
CA HIS A 180 6.79 1.08 -0.91
C HIS A 180 8.17 0.43 -0.81
N PHE A 181 8.32 -0.67 -1.52
CA PHE A 181 9.59 -1.36 -1.69
C PHE A 181 10.18 -0.98 -3.04
N ARG A 182 11.36 -0.37 -3.02
CA ARG A 182 12.13 -0.07 -4.22
C ARG A 182 13.35 -0.97 -4.29
N PHE A 183 13.41 -1.78 -5.34
CA PHE A 183 14.50 -2.72 -5.60
C PHE A 183 15.64 -1.98 -6.31
N GLY A 184 16.84 -2.08 -5.74
CA GLY A 184 18.03 -1.49 -6.32
C GLY A 184 18.32 -1.98 -7.73
N SER A 185 18.99 -1.16 -8.53
CA SER A 185 19.26 -1.44 -9.94
C SER A 185 20.03 -2.74 -10.20
N HIS A 186 20.77 -3.23 -9.20
CA HIS A 186 21.56 -4.46 -9.27
C HIS A 186 21.01 -5.56 -8.34
N TYR A 187 19.83 -5.36 -7.77
CA TYR A 187 19.21 -6.36 -6.90
C TYR A 187 18.87 -7.64 -7.67
N ALA A 188 18.51 -7.53 -8.95
CA ALA A 188 18.28 -8.69 -9.83
C ALA A 188 19.53 -9.55 -9.95
N ASP A 189 20.68 -8.94 -10.25
CA ASP A 189 21.97 -9.64 -10.34
C ASP A 189 22.33 -10.33 -9.03
N TYR A 190 22.03 -9.67 -7.90
CA TYR A 190 22.28 -10.21 -6.57
C TYR A 190 21.42 -11.44 -6.25
N ILE A 191 20.11 -11.39 -6.55
CA ILE A 191 19.18 -12.48 -6.21
C ILE A 191 19.20 -13.63 -7.23
N ASP A 192 19.69 -13.37 -8.44
CA ASP A 192 19.84 -14.36 -9.52
C ASP A 192 21.27 -14.95 -9.58
N ALA A 193 22.19 -14.51 -8.69
CA ALA A 193 23.56 -14.98 -8.65
C ALA A 193 23.67 -16.52 -8.49
N VAL A 194 24.46 -17.14 -9.36
CA VAL A 194 24.60 -18.61 -9.48
C VAL A 194 25.49 -19.21 -8.40
N ASP A 195 26.24 -18.39 -7.67
CA ASP A 195 27.12 -18.85 -6.59
C ASP A 195 27.35 -17.75 -5.55
N SER A 196 27.73 -18.16 -4.34
CA SER A 196 27.96 -17.25 -3.21
C SER A 196 29.13 -16.29 -3.44
N SER A 197 30.14 -16.67 -4.24
CA SER A 197 31.27 -15.77 -4.52
C SER A 197 30.84 -14.61 -5.41
N THR A 198 30.01 -14.87 -6.42
CA THR A 198 29.42 -13.83 -7.27
C THR A 198 28.52 -12.90 -6.45
N GLN A 199 27.68 -13.48 -5.59
CA GLN A 199 26.80 -12.72 -4.70
C GLN A 199 27.57 -11.81 -3.73
N GLU A 200 28.62 -12.33 -3.09
CA GLU A 200 29.51 -11.55 -2.23
C GLU A 200 30.25 -10.46 -2.99
N GLY A 201 30.66 -10.74 -4.24
CA GLY A 201 31.31 -9.75 -5.11
C GLY A 201 30.40 -8.55 -5.38
N LEU A 202 29.11 -8.80 -5.63
CA LEU A 202 28.10 -7.75 -5.82
C LEU A 202 27.88 -6.92 -4.55
N LEU A 203 27.81 -7.56 -3.37
CA LEU A 203 27.64 -6.86 -2.09
C LEU A 203 28.84 -5.97 -1.71
N LYS A 204 30.06 -6.34 -2.13
CA LYS A 204 31.29 -5.60 -1.82
C LYS A 204 31.48 -4.39 -2.76
N ASP A 205 30.78 -4.36 -3.88
CA ASP A 205 30.85 -3.26 -4.83
C ASP A 205 29.92 -2.11 -4.40
N ILE A 206 30.51 -1.08 -3.80
CA ILE A 206 29.78 0.10 -3.30
C ILE A 206 29.06 0.86 -4.44
N GLY A 207 29.48 0.66 -5.70
CA GLY A 207 28.81 1.25 -6.85
C GLY A 207 27.51 0.55 -7.25
N LYS A 208 27.20 -0.62 -6.68
CA LYS A 208 26.03 -1.42 -7.03
C LYS A 208 24.96 -1.34 -5.94
N ASP A 209 23.79 -0.88 -6.34
CA ASP A 209 22.61 -0.90 -5.47
C ASP A 209 21.98 -2.29 -5.48
N THR A 210 22.41 -3.13 -4.52
CA THR A 210 21.94 -4.49 -4.31
C THR A 210 20.99 -4.58 -3.11
N TYR A 211 20.35 -3.47 -2.72
CA TYR A 211 19.47 -3.42 -1.56
C TYR A 211 18.00 -3.29 -1.98
N VAL A 212 17.10 -3.63 -1.05
CA VAL A 212 15.69 -3.23 -1.12
C VAL A 212 15.51 -2.06 -0.17
N HIS A 213 15.06 -0.94 -0.71
CA HIS A 213 14.73 0.25 0.05
C HIS A 213 13.26 0.20 0.44
N MET A 214 12.94 0.44 1.70
CA MET A 214 11.58 0.40 2.21
C MET A 214 11.20 1.78 2.75
N GLU A 215 10.18 2.38 2.13
CA GLU A 215 9.51 3.57 2.65
C GLU A 215 8.13 3.17 3.16
N SER A 216 7.70 3.75 4.28
CA SER A 216 6.41 3.36 4.85
C SER A 216 5.73 4.53 5.54
N SER A 217 4.41 4.58 5.39
CA SER A 217 3.57 5.53 6.12
C SER A 217 3.50 5.18 7.60
N LYS A 218 2.95 6.10 8.40
CA LYS A 218 2.38 5.73 9.71
C LYS A 218 1.13 4.85 9.53
N TRP A 219 0.66 4.25 10.62
CA TRP A 219 -0.63 3.55 10.65
C TRP A 219 -1.79 4.56 10.67
N PHE A 220 -2.83 4.27 9.88
CA PHE A 220 -4.05 5.07 9.77
C PHE A 220 -5.24 4.30 10.29
N ASN A 221 -5.93 4.83 11.29
CA ASN A 221 -7.14 4.21 11.83
C ASN A 221 -8.35 4.51 10.95
N LEU A 222 -8.95 3.48 10.34
CA LEU A 222 -10.14 3.62 9.50
C LEU A 222 -11.41 3.93 10.30
N GLN A 223 -11.41 3.80 11.62
CA GLN A 223 -12.53 4.25 12.47
C GLN A 223 -12.58 5.78 12.58
N SER A 224 -11.44 6.47 12.47
CA SER A 224 -11.41 7.93 12.50
C SER A 224 -11.58 8.53 11.10
N SER A 225 -12.33 9.63 11.01
CA SER A 225 -12.52 10.37 9.75
C SER A 225 -11.19 10.87 9.18
N GLY A 226 -10.29 11.34 10.06
CA GLY A 226 -8.94 11.76 9.69
C GLY A 226 -8.10 10.63 9.12
N GLY A 227 -8.13 9.44 9.74
CA GLY A 227 -7.41 8.27 9.25
C GLY A 227 -7.92 7.80 7.90
N ARG A 228 -9.25 7.73 7.71
CA ARG A 228 -9.85 7.42 6.39
C ARG A 228 -9.43 8.41 5.32
N ARG A 229 -9.46 9.72 5.62
CA ARG A 229 -9.07 10.77 4.67
C ARG A 229 -7.62 10.63 4.22
N ILE A 230 -6.69 10.43 5.16
CA ILE A 230 -5.26 10.32 4.82
C ILE A 230 -4.98 9.00 4.08
N ALA A 231 -5.59 7.88 4.50
CA ALA A 231 -5.48 6.61 3.81
C ALA A 231 -5.99 6.72 2.35
N LEU A 232 -7.11 7.43 2.12
CA LEU A 232 -7.62 7.69 0.77
C LEU A 232 -6.62 8.50 -0.05
N CYS A 233 -6.00 9.53 0.54
CA CYS A 233 -4.95 10.29 -0.14
C CYS A 233 -3.77 9.41 -0.57
N HIS A 234 -3.36 8.44 0.25
CA HIS A 234 -2.31 7.48 -0.11
C HIS A 234 -2.72 6.57 -1.27
N VAL A 235 -3.96 6.07 -1.28
CA VAL A 235 -4.49 5.30 -2.42
C VAL A 235 -4.44 6.14 -3.69
N LEU A 236 -4.94 7.38 -3.65
CA LEU A 236 -4.94 8.27 -4.82
C LEU A 236 -3.53 8.66 -5.27
N ALA A 237 -2.60 8.88 -4.34
CA ALA A 237 -1.21 9.17 -4.66
C ALA A 237 -0.51 7.98 -5.33
N LEU A 238 -0.78 6.76 -4.86
CA LEU A 238 -0.30 5.53 -5.48
C LEU A 238 -0.77 5.39 -6.93
N LEU A 239 -2.04 5.68 -7.21
CA LEU A 239 -2.56 5.61 -8.58
C LEU A 239 -1.93 6.65 -9.49
N ARG A 240 -1.81 7.89 -9.00
CA ARG A 240 -1.11 8.97 -9.75
C ARG A 240 0.35 8.61 -10.05
N TRP A 241 1.02 7.93 -9.13
CA TRP A 241 2.38 7.45 -9.35
C TRP A 241 2.44 6.47 -10.53
N HIS A 242 1.53 5.48 -10.55
CA HIS A 242 1.45 4.51 -11.65
C HIS A 242 1.10 5.14 -12.99
N ASP A 243 0.20 6.12 -13.01
CA ASP A 243 -0.16 6.84 -14.25
C ASP A 243 1.01 7.64 -14.82
N ALA A 244 1.80 8.28 -13.94
CA ALA A 244 3.01 9.01 -14.35
C ALA A 244 4.08 8.07 -14.95
N GLN A 245 4.27 6.88 -14.37
CA GLN A 245 5.20 5.89 -14.93
C GLN A 245 4.74 5.38 -16.28
N HIS A 246 3.43 5.18 -16.47
CA HIS A 246 2.88 4.72 -17.75
C HIS A 246 3.13 5.74 -18.88
N GLN A 247 2.89 7.03 -18.59
CA GLN A 247 3.13 8.10 -19.56
C GLN A 247 4.60 8.22 -19.96
N LEU A 248 5.51 8.03 -19.00
CA LEU A 248 6.95 8.00 -19.26
C LEU A 248 7.34 6.83 -20.17
N SER A 249 6.76 5.65 -19.96
CA SER A 249 7.03 4.46 -20.78
C SER A 249 6.56 4.67 -22.23
N GLU A 250 5.34 5.19 -22.43
CA GLU A 250 4.77 5.40 -23.78
C GLU A 250 5.59 6.43 -24.59
N MET A 251 6.08 7.49 -23.95
CA MET A 251 6.93 8.49 -24.60
C MET A 251 8.28 7.93 -25.06
N VAL A 252 8.85 6.95 -24.33
CA VAL A 252 10.13 6.32 -24.70
C VAL A 252 9.92 5.37 -25.89
N ASP A 253 8.85 4.58 -25.90
CA ASP A 253 8.56 3.65 -27.01
C ASP A 253 8.27 4.39 -28.33
N ASP A 254 7.53 5.49 -28.30
CA ASP A 254 7.26 6.31 -29.50
C ASP A 254 8.53 6.97 -30.06
N SER A 255 9.47 7.35 -29.19
CA SER A 255 10.75 7.94 -29.61
C SER A 255 11.65 6.93 -30.32
N ILE A 256 11.68 5.69 -29.85
CA ILE A 256 12.48 4.59 -30.44
C ILE A 256 11.88 4.13 -31.77
N ALA A 257 10.55 4.09 -31.89
CA ALA A 257 9.88 3.77 -33.14
C ALA A 257 10.18 4.81 -34.24
N SER A 258 10.23 6.11 -33.87
CA SER A 258 10.50 7.20 -34.82
C SER A 258 11.94 7.24 -35.35
N ASP A 259 12.92 6.74 -34.59
CA ASP A 259 14.33 6.69 -35.00
C ASP A 259 14.66 5.47 -35.88
N SER A 260 13.78 4.47 -35.94
CA SER A 260 14.00 3.24 -36.73
C SER A 260 13.60 3.35 -38.21
N ASP A 261 12.95 4.45 -38.63
CA ASP A 261 12.45 4.65 -40.00
C ASP A 261 13.42 5.46 -40.91
N PHE A 262 14.61 5.80 -40.43
CA PHE A 262 15.65 6.51 -41.22
C PHE A 262 16.88 5.62 -41.48
N SER A 263 16.71 4.55 -42.24
CA SER A 263 17.84 3.77 -42.80
C SER A 263 17.43 2.97 -44.05
N MET A 264 17.07 3.67 -45.12
CA MET A 264 17.24 3.15 -46.48
C MET A 264 17.63 4.30 -47.40
N GLU A 265 18.94 4.44 -47.66
CA GLU A 265 19.53 4.79 -48.96
C GLU A 265 20.95 4.24 -49.03
#